data_AF-A0A6A4YBX5-F1
#
_entry.id   AF-A0A6A4YBX5-F1
#
_cell.length_a   1.000
_cell.length_b   1.000
_cell.length_c   1.000
_cell.angle_alpha   90.00
_cell.angle_beta   90.00
_cell.angle_gamma   90.00
#
_symmetry.space_group_name_H-M   'P 1'
#
loop_
_entity.id
_entity.type
_entity.pdbx_description
1 polymer ?
#
loop_
_entity_poly.entity_id
_entity_poly.type
_entity_poly.pdbx_seq_one_letter_code
_entity_poly.pdbx_strand_id
1 'polypeptide(L)'
;HHISIVSQEPVLFIGTIGENIATGKPGATQEEIEDAAKKANAHDFIMQFPDAYNTSVGDRGVQVSGGQKQRIAIARAIIRDPEILLLDEATSALDTESERIVQESLDQLLKLKRRTTIIVAHRLSTVRNADVIAVVDGGRVAEQGTHDELIAIPNGIYANLIARQMMH
;
A
#
# COMPACT_ATOMS: atom_id res chain seq x y z
N HIS A 1 -18.65 3.06 2.83
CA HIS A 1 -17.48 3.89 3.17
C HIS A 1 -16.63 4.08 1.92
N HIS A 2 -16.42 5.32 1.46
CA HIS A 2 -15.87 5.59 0.12
C HIS A 2 -14.33 5.64 0.07
N ILE A 3 -13.65 5.74 1.21
CA ILE A 3 -12.20 5.98 1.30
C ILE A 3 -11.51 4.89 2.13
N SER A 4 -10.39 4.35 1.64
CA SER A 4 -9.44 3.56 2.46
C SER A 4 -8.05 4.16 2.43
N ILE A 5 -7.31 3.95 3.52
CA ILE A 5 -5.93 4.36 3.68
C ILE A 5 -5.05 3.14 3.98
N VAL A 6 -3.88 3.09 3.36
CA VAL A 6 -2.78 2.18 3.71
C VAL A 6 -1.61 3.06 4.13
N SER A 7 -1.33 3.07 5.43
CA SER A 7 -0.29 3.88 6.05
C SER A 7 1.08 3.18 6.01
N GLN A 8 2.15 3.95 6.20
CA GLN A 8 3.55 3.48 6.30
C GLN A 8 3.74 2.44 7.42
N GLU A 9 3.10 2.70 8.57
CA GLU A 9 3.08 1.79 9.72
C GLU A 9 1.65 1.35 10.03
N PRO A 10 1.15 0.28 9.41
CA PRO A 10 -0.21 -0.18 9.64
C PRO A 10 -0.32 -0.88 10.98
N VAL A 11 -1.38 -0.53 11.70
CA VAL A 11 -1.74 -1.15 12.97
C VAL A 11 -2.71 -2.31 12.72
N LEU A 12 -2.40 -3.45 13.32
CA LEU A 12 -3.33 -4.55 13.46
C LEU A 12 -4.11 -4.40 14.76
N PHE A 13 -5.42 -4.60 14.69
CA PHE A 13 -6.28 -4.66 15.86
C PHE A 13 -6.05 -5.97 16.61
N ILE A 14 -6.32 -5.94 17.91
CA ILE A 14 -6.36 -7.16 18.73
C ILE A 14 -7.48 -8.05 18.19
N GLY A 15 -7.12 -9.28 17.84
CA GLY A 15 -8.02 -10.25 17.20
C GLY A 15 -7.24 -11.22 16.32
N THR A 16 -7.92 -11.93 15.43
CA THR A 16 -7.27 -12.82 14.46
C THR A 16 -6.82 -12.07 13.21
N ILE A 17 -5.96 -12.69 12.40
CA ILE A 17 -5.59 -12.17 11.07
C ILE A 17 -6.84 -12.05 10.20
N GLY A 18 -7.73 -13.04 10.22
CA GLY A 18 -8.99 -13.04 9.47
C GLY A 18 -9.89 -11.87 9.86
N GLU A 19 -10.08 -11.62 11.16
CA GLU A 19 -10.85 -10.48 11.68
C GLU A 19 -10.24 -9.13 11.25
N ASN A 20 -8.92 -9.03 11.27
CA ASN A 20 -8.20 -7.84 10.82
C ASN A 20 -8.47 -7.54 9.34
N ILE A 21 -8.55 -8.55 8.48
CA ILE A 21 -8.90 -8.37 7.07
C ILE A 21 -10.39 -8.04 6.94
N ALA A 22 -11.26 -8.83 7.58
CA ALA A 22 -12.72 -8.69 7.55
C ALA A 22 -13.22 -7.34 8.06
N THR A 23 -12.42 -6.62 8.86
CA THR A 23 -12.72 -5.25 9.27
C THR A 23 -12.98 -4.32 8.07
N GLY A 24 -12.40 -4.61 6.90
CA GLY A 24 -12.67 -3.86 5.66
C GLY A 24 -14.10 -4.02 5.13
N LYS A 25 -14.76 -5.15 5.41
CA LYS A 25 -16.10 -5.49 4.96
C LYS A 25 -16.82 -6.35 6.03
N PRO A 26 -17.61 -5.74 6.93
CA PRO A 26 -18.38 -6.49 7.92
C PRO A 26 -19.27 -7.55 7.27
N GLY A 27 -19.23 -8.78 7.79
CA GLY A 27 -19.95 -9.92 7.22
C GLY A 27 -19.26 -10.58 6.01
N ALA A 28 -18.00 -10.23 5.71
CA ALA A 28 -17.22 -10.92 4.69
C ALA A 28 -17.16 -12.43 4.96
N THR A 29 -17.30 -13.22 3.89
CA THR A 29 -17.12 -14.67 3.99
C THR A 29 -15.64 -15.02 4.08
N GLN A 30 -15.34 -16.22 4.57
CA GLN A 30 -13.96 -16.73 4.61
C GLN A 30 -13.32 -16.74 3.21
N GLU A 31 -14.08 -17.05 2.17
CA GLU A 31 -13.62 -17.04 0.78
C GLU A 31 -13.21 -15.63 0.32
N GLU A 32 -13.99 -14.60 0.68
CA GLU A 32 -13.66 -13.20 0.37
C GLU A 32 -12.39 -12.73 1.11
N ILE A 33 -12.22 -13.17 2.36
CA ILE A 33 -11.03 -12.89 3.16
C ILE A 33 -9.78 -13.53 2.51
N GLU A 34 -9.90 -14.79 2.08
CA GLU A 34 -8.82 -15.52 1.43
C GLU A 34 -8.47 -14.94 0.06
N ASP A 35 -9.46 -14.57 -0.75
CA ASP A 35 -9.24 -13.92 -2.05
C ASP A 35 -8.52 -12.57 -1.88
N ALA A 36 -8.96 -11.74 -0.91
CA ALA A 36 -8.28 -10.49 -0.61
C ALA A 36 -6.84 -10.69 -0.12
N ALA A 37 -6.61 -11.71 0.72
CA ALA A 37 -5.28 -12.07 1.19
C ALA A 37 -4.38 -12.58 0.05
N LYS A 38 -4.91 -13.36 -0.91
CA LYS A 38 -4.15 -13.83 -2.08
C LYS A 38 -3.71 -12.66 -2.96
N LYS A 39 -4.62 -11.72 -3.25
CA LYS A 39 -4.32 -10.49 -4.01
C LYS A 39 -3.32 -9.58 -3.30
N ALA A 40 -3.23 -9.65 -1.98
CA ALA A 40 -2.23 -8.93 -1.18
C ALA A 40 -0.92 -9.70 -0.96
N ASN A 41 -0.71 -10.83 -1.63
CA ASN A 41 0.40 -11.76 -1.39
C ASN A 41 0.55 -12.18 0.08
N ALA A 42 -0.55 -12.21 0.82
CA ALA A 42 -0.58 -12.51 2.25
C ALA A 42 -0.92 -13.97 2.56
N HIS A 43 -1.70 -14.63 1.70
CA HIS A 43 -2.23 -15.96 1.94
C HIS A 43 -1.14 -16.98 2.32
N ASP A 44 -0.07 -17.07 1.53
CA ASP A 44 0.94 -18.12 1.71
C ASP A 44 1.65 -18.04 3.07
N PHE A 45 1.97 -16.83 3.55
CA PHE A 45 2.59 -16.70 4.87
C PHE A 45 1.57 -16.89 6.00
N ILE A 46 0.31 -16.50 5.79
CA ILE A 46 -0.75 -16.73 6.78
C ILE A 46 -0.92 -18.23 7.01
N MET A 47 -0.92 -19.02 5.94
CA MET A 47 -1.05 -20.48 6.00
C MET A 47 0.15 -21.19 6.65
N GLN A 48 1.28 -20.50 6.84
CA GLN A 48 2.43 -21.04 7.57
C GLN A 48 2.27 -20.95 9.09
N PHE A 49 1.35 -20.14 9.60
CA PHE A 49 1.03 -20.14 11.02
C PHE A 49 0.20 -21.38 11.40
N PRO A 50 0.37 -21.96 12.61
CA PRO A 50 -0.38 -23.13 13.06
C PRO A 50 -1.90 -22.98 12.95
N ASP A 51 -2.41 -21.77 13.26
CA ASP A 51 -3.84 -21.46 13.26
C ASP A 51 -4.31 -20.70 12.01
N ALA A 52 -3.42 -20.55 11.01
CA ALA A 52 -3.68 -19.84 9.76
C ALA A 52 -4.39 -18.48 9.98
N TYR A 53 -5.57 -18.27 9.39
CA TYR A 53 -6.37 -17.05 9.55
C TYR A 53 -6.87 -16.80 10.99
N ASN A 54 -6.97 -17.84 11.81
CA ASN A 54 -7.37 -17.74 13.22
C ASN A 54 -6.21 -17.36 14.14
N THR A 55 -4.99 -17.21 13.60
CA THR A 55 -3.83 -16.77 14.35
C THR A 55 -4.11 -15.41 14.98
N SER A 56 -3.99 -15.34 16.30
CA SER A 56 -4.18 -14.09 17.05
C SER A 56 -3.00 -13.14 16.84
N VAL A 57 -3.27 -11.86 16.63
CA VAL A 57 -2.31 -10.75 16.44
C VAL A 57 -2.65 -9.56 17.36
N GLY A 58 -1.71 -8.63 17.52
CA GLY A 58 -1.81 -7.49 18.44
C GLY A 58 -0.92 -7.67 19.69
N ASP A 59 -1.17 -6.89 20.74
CA ASP A 59 -0.28 -6.77 21.92
C ASP A 59 0.08 -8.09 22.63
N ARG A 60 -0.76 -9.13 22.50
CA ARG A 60 -0.54 -10.47 23.08
C ARG A 60 -0.56 -11.60 22.04
N GLY A 61 -0.65 -11.25 20.76
CA GLY A 61 -0.70 -12.22 19.67
C GLY A 61 0.69 -12.56 19.11
N VAL A 62 0.70 -13.37 18.06
CA VAL A 62 1.90 -13.67 17.28
C VAL A 62 2.48 -12.38 16.72
N GLN A 63 3.80 -12.23 16.84
CA GLN A 63 4.52 -11.14 16.21
C GLN A 63 4.60 -11.38 14.71
N VAL A 64 4.01 -10.47 13.95
CA VAL A 64 4.13 -10.41 12.49
C VAL A 64 5.15 -9.35 12.10
N SER A 65 5.95 -9.63 11.07
CA SER A 65 6.94 -8.66 10.55
C SER A 65 6.26 -7.42 9.96
N GLY A 66 7.01 -6.34 9.76
CA GLY A 66 6.49 -5.12 9.10
C GLY A 66 5.87 -5.43 7.74
N GLY A 67 6.54 -6.21 6.90
CA GLY A 67 6.03 -6.58 5.57
C GLY A 67 4.79 -7.49 5.62
N GLN A 68 4.66 -8.32 6.65
CA GLN A 68 3.44 -9.11 6.88
C GLN A 68 2.28 -8.21 7.33
N LYS A 69 2.51 -7.27 8.25
CA LYS A 69 1.51 -6.27 8.67
C LYS A 69 1.02 -5.45 7.47
N GLN A 70 1.94 -5.02 6.61
CA GLN A 70 1.62 -4.27 5.40
C GLN A 70 0.70 -5.04 4.46
N ARG A 71 1.03 -6.31 4.18
CA ARG A 71 0.20 -7.17 3.32
C ARG A 71 -1.19 -7.44 3.91
N ILE A 72 -1.31 -7.58 5.23
CA ILE A 72 -2.63 -7.68 5.90
C ILE A 72 -3.42 -6.37 5.75
N ALA A 73 -2.78 -5.21 5.88
CA ALA A 73 -3.42 -3.92 5.67
C ALA A 73 -3.86 -3.70 4.21
N ILE A 74 -3.07 -4.16 3.24
CA ILE A 74 -3.44 -4.15 1.82
C ILE A 74 -4.64 -5.08 1.58
N ALA A 75 -4.66 -6.29 2.17
CA ALA A 75 -5.83 -7.19 2.08
C ALA A 75 -7.09 -6.53 2.65
N ARG A 76 -6.98 -5.82 3.78
CA ARG A 76 -8.07 -5.02 4.36
C ARG A 76 -8.55 -3.91 3.41
N ALA A 77 -7.64 -3.25 2.68
CA ALA A 77 -8.00 -2.25 1.69
C ALA A 77 -8.65 -2.86 0.44
N ILE A 78 -8.20 -4.04 0.00
CA ILE A 78 -8.77 -4.80 -1.12
C ILE A 78 -10.21 -5.20 -0.82
N ILE A 79 -10.46 -5.87 0.31
CA ILE A 79 -11.79 -6.39 0.64
C ILE A 79 -12.83 -5.30 0.87
N ARG A 80 -12.39 -4.12 1.34
CA ARG A 80 -13.23 -2.93 1.49
C ARG A 80 -13.67 -2.32 0.16
N ASP A 81 -12.90 -2.58 -0.89
CA ASP A 81 -13.14 -2.15 -2.26
C ASP A 81 -13.54 -0.66 -2.44
N PRO A 82 -12.76 0.30 -1.88
CA PRO A 82 -13.12 1.71 -1.86
C PRO A 82 -13.12 2.36 -3.26
N GLU A 83 -13.83 3.48 -3.38
CA GLU A 83 -13.79 4.37 -4.55
C GLU A 83 -12.53 5.25 -4.56
N ILE A 84 -12.04 5.61 -3.37
CA ILE A 84 -10.83 6.41 -3.16
C ILE A 84 -9.84 5.63 -2.30
N LEU A 85 -8.62 5.45 -2.80
CA LEU A 85 -7.51 4.79 -2.10
C LEU A 85 -6.40 5.80 -1.80
N LEU A 86 -6.01 5.90 -0.54
CA LEU A 86 -4.87 6.70 -0.09
C LEU A 86 -3.73 5.74 0.27
N LEU A 87 -2.56 5.92 -0.35
CA LEU A 87 -1.35 5.16 -0.06
C LEU A 87 -0.29 6.13 0.48
N ASP A 88 0.13 5.93 1.72
CA ASP A 88 1.08 6.79 2.40
C ASP A 88 2.36 6.01 2.72
N GLU A 89 3.40 6.21 1.93
CA GLU A 89 4.72 5.59 2.06
C GLU A 89 4.72 4.08 2.40
N ALA A 90 3.78 3.33 1.84
CA ALA A 90 3.47 1.95 2.24
C ALA A 90 4.62 0.92 2.13
N THR A 91 5.82 1.31 1.68
CA THR A 91 6.96 0.43 1.39
C THR A 91 8.27 0.84 2.08
N SER A 92 8.42 2.08 2.54
CA SER A 92 9.72 2.66 2.93
C SER A 92 10.34 2.12 4.23
N ALA A 93 9.53 1.48 5.08
CA ALA A 93 9.98 0.91 6.35
C ALA A 93 10.37 -0.57 6.26
N LEU A 94 10.45 -1.15 5.07
CA LEU A 94 10.61 -2.59 4.85
C LEU A 94 12.02 -2.97 4.38
N ASP A 95 12.43 -4.21 4.67
CA ASP A 95 13.58 -4.81 4.01
C ASP A 95 13.31 -5.02 2.51
N THR A 96 14.37 -5.12 1.70
CA THR A 96 14.29 -5.16 0.23
C THR A 96 13.38 -6.26 -0.32
N GLU A 97 13.36 -7.44 0.32
CA GLU A 97 12.53 -8.56 -0.16
C GLU A 97 11.05 -8.32 0.16
N SER A 98 10.75 -7.99 1.43
CA SER A 98 9.40 -7.62 1.85
C SER A 98 8.83 -6.48 1.03
N GLU A 99 9.67 -5.49 0.73
CA GLU A 99 9.30 -4.31 -0.03
C GLU A 99 8.88 -4.64 -1.46
N ARG A 100 9.64 -5.50 -2.14
CA ARG A 100 9.32 -5.95 -3.51
C ARG A 100 7.94 -6.60 -3.56
N ILE A 101 7.65 -7.47 -2.60
CA ILE A 101 6.37 -8.20 -2.52
C ILE A 101 5.21 -7.24 -2.22
N VAL A 102 5.42 -6.28 -1.31
CA VAL A 102 4.42 -5.25 -1.01
C VAL A 102 4.15 -4.37 -2.23
N GLN A 103 5.19 -3.98 -2.97
CA GLN A 103 5.02 -3.19 -4.20
C GLN A 103 4.20 -3.96 -5.25
N GLU A 104 4.46 -5.25 -5.45
CA GLU A 104 3.66 -6.08 -6.34
C GLU A 104 2.18 -6.12 -5.92
N SER A 105 1.92 -6.18 -4.61
CA SER A 105 0.56 -6.17 -4.05
C SER A 105 -0.16 -4.84 -4.30
N LEU A 106 0.56 -3.71 -4.14
CA LEU A 106 0.05 -2.38 -4.45
C LEU A 106 -0.22 -2.22 -5.95
N ASP A 107 0.71 -2.62 -6.80
CA ASP A 107 0.56 -2.55 -8.25
C ASP A 107 -0.64 -3.37 -8.73
N GLN A 108 -0.88 -4.55 -8.15
CA GLN A 108 -2.09 -5.33 -8.41
C GLN A 108 -3.35 -4.58 -7.97
N LEU A 109 -3.37 -4.03 -6.76
CA LEU A 109 -4.50 -3.25 -6.23
C LEU A 109 -4.87 -2.07 -7.15
N LEU A 110 -3.87 -1.34 -7.66
CA LEU A 110 -4.07 -0.23 -8.60
C LEU A 110 -4.63 -0.69 -9.95
N LYS A 111 -4.30 -1.92 -10.39
CA LYS A 111 -4.78 -2.50 -11.64
C LYS A 111 -6.15 -3.18 -11.53
N LEU A 112 -6.56 -3.62 -10.34
CA LEU A 112 -7.79 -4.42 -10.13
C LEU A 112 -9.05 -3.73 -10.67
N LYS A 113 -9.16 -2.41 -10.50
CA LYS A 113 -10.24 -1.61 -11.06
C LYS A 113 -9.84 -0.15 -11.11
N ARG A 114 -10.50 0.60 -11.98
CA ARG A 114 -10.37 2.05 -12.02
C ARG A 114 -10.95 2.64 -10.73
N ARG A 115 -10.09 3.23 -9.90
CA ARG A 115 -10.43 3.93 -8.65
C ARG A 115 -9.56 5.16 -8.52
N THR A 116 -10.02 6.19 -7.83
CA THR A 116 -9.18 7.35 -7.54
C THR A 116 -8.13 6.93 -6.53
N THR A 117 -6.85 7.07 -6.87
CA THR A 117 -5.75 6.74 -5.97
C THR A 117 -4.87 7.97 -5.76
N ILE A 118 -4.63 8.31 -4.50
CA ILE A 118 -3.66 9.33 -4.10
C ILE A 118 -2.51 8.62 -3.43
N ILE A 119 -1.29 8.85 -3.91
CA ILE A 119 -0.09 8.19 -3.42
C ILE A 119 0.91 9.24 -2.97
N VAL A 120 1.34 9.16 -1.72
CA VAL A 120 2.55 9.84 -1.24
C VAL A 120 3.71 8.90 -1.52
N ALA A 121 4.50 9.24 -2.54
CA ALA A 121 5.50 8.34 -3.10
C ALA A 121 6.93 8.79 -2.79
N HIS A 122 7.75 7.85 -2.32
CA HIS A 122 9.22 7.99 -2.23
C HIS A 122 9.95 7.26 -3.35
N ARG A 123 9.24 6.55 -4.22
CA ARG A 123 9.83 5.70 -5.27
C ARG A 123 9.50 6.22 -6.67
N LEU A 124 10.54 6.35 -7.48
CA LEU A 124 10.43 6.77 -8.88
C LEU A 124 9.45 5.92 -9.70
N SER A 125 9.42 4.59 -9.50
CA SER A 125 8.55 3.69 -10.25
C SER A 125 7.06 4.01 -10.08
N THR A 126 6.65 4.35 -8.86
CA THR A 126 5.26 4.72 -8.55
C THR A 126 4.93 6.10 -9.08
N VAL A 127 5.85 7.05 -8.95
CA VAL A 127 5.67 8.43 -9.43
C VAL A 127 5.56 8.48 -10.95
N ARG A 128 6.42 7.75 -11.68
CA ARG A 128 6.51 7.80 -13.14
C ARG A 128 5.21 7.38 -13.83
N ASN A 129 4.46 6.46 -13.23
CA ASN A 129 3.22 5.93 -13.82
C ASN A 129 1.96 6.69 -13.39
N ALA A 130 2.09 7.78 -12.63
CA ALA A 130 0.94 8.55 -12.16
C ALA A 130 0.31 9.36 -13.29
N ASP A 131 -1.02 9.41 -13.32
CA ASP A 131 -1.78 10.26 -14.26
C ASP A 131 -1.49 11.75 -14.05
N VAL A 132 -1.31 12.15 -12.78
CA VAL A 132 -0.96 13.52 -12.35
C VAL A 132 -0.01 13.42 -11.16
N ILE A 133 1.06 14.20 -11.20
CA ILE A 133 2.02 14.38 -10.12
C ILE A 133 1.87 15.80 -9.60
N ALA A 134 1.76 15.95 -8.28
CA ALA A 134 1.80 17.25 -7.60
C ALA A 134 3.04 17.30 -6.70
N VAL A 135 3.99 18.19 -7.03
CA VAL A 135 5.20 18.40 -6.26
C VAL A 135 4.93 19.45 -5.20
N VAL A 136 5.15 19.09 -3.93
CA VAL A 136 4.92 19.98 -2.79
C VAL A 136 6.26 20.55 -2.33
N ASP A 137 6.34 21.88 -2.25
CA ASP A 137 7.48 22.60 -1.67
C ASP A 137 6.98 23.77 -0.82
N GLY A 138 7.56 23.94 0.37
CA GLY A 138 7.14 24.97 1.33
C GLY A 138 5.64 24.95 1.69
N GLY A 139 5.02 23.77 1.72
CA GLY A 139 3.60 23.59 2.09
C GLY A 139 2.58 23.95 1.00
N ARG A 140 3.01 24.11 -0.26
CA ARG A 140 2.15 24.41 -1.42
C ARG A 140 2.52 23.51 -2.60
N VAL A 141 1.57 23.31 -3.52
CA VAL A 141 1.87 22.66 -4.80
C VAL A 141 2.70 23.64 -5.64
N ALA A 142 3.97 23.30 -5.85
CA ALA A 142 4.93 24.12 -6.59
C ALA A 142 4.97 23.75 -8.07
N GLU A 143 4.81 22.47 -8.40
CA GLU A 143 4.71 21.97 -9.77
C GLU A 143 3.60 20.92 -9.87
N GLN A 144 2.91 20.86 -11.02
CA GLN A 144 1.87 19.87 -11.26
C GLN A 144 1.84 19.48 -12.75
N GLY A 145 1.78 18.19 -13.04
CA GLY A 145 1.73 17.68 -14.40
C GLY A 145 2.00 16.18 -14.47
N THR A 146 2.14 15.66 -15.68
CA THR A 146 2.63 14.30 -15.93
C THR A 146 4.14 14.19 -15.71
N HIS A 147 4.68 12.97 -15.63
CA HIS A 147 6.12 12.74 -15.52
C HIS A 147 6.91 13.45 -16.62
N ASP A 148 6.47 13.30 -17.88
CA ASP A 148 7.16 13.83 -19.04
C ASP A 148 7.10 15.37 -19.10
N GLU A 149 5.99 15.97 -18.69
CA GLU A 149 5.87 17.44 -18.60
C GLU A 149 6.80 18.00 -17.52
N LEU A 150 6.83 17.37 -16.34
CA LEU A 150 7.60 17.86 -15.21
C LEU A 150 9.11 17.66 -15.38
N ILE A 151 9.55 16.57 -16.00
CA ILE A 151 10.98 16.32 -16.24
C ILE A 151 11.57 17.26 -17.31
N ALA A 152 10.74 17.78 -18.21
CA ALA A 152 11.14 18.71 -19.25
C ALA A 152 11.35 20.15 -18.74
N ILE A 153 10.91 20.47 -17.51
CA ILE A 153 11.07 21.82 -16.93
C ILE A 153 12.56 22.07 -16.63
N PRO A 154 13.19 23.07 -17.27
CA PRO A 154 14.59 23.39 -16.98
C PRO A 154 14.76 23.83 -15.53
N ASN A 155 15.65 23.16 -14.80
CA ASN A 155 15.86 23.35 -13.36
C ASN A 155 14.60 23.13 -12.48
N GLY A 156 13.63 22.36 -12.96
CA GLY A 156 12.41 22.04 -12.20
C GLY A 156 12.69 21.26 -10.91
N ILE A 157 11.85 21.45 -9.90
CA ILE A 157 11.92 20.78 -8.60
C ILE A 157 11.79 19.26 -8.81
N TYR A 158 10.80 18.84 -9.60
CA TYR A 158 10.59 17.44 -9.95
C TYR A 158 11.82 16.80 -10.59
N ALA A 159 12.35 17.42 -11.65
CA ALA A 159 13.50 16.91 -12.39
C ALA A 159 14.74 16.75 -11.48
N ASN A 160 14.97 17.74 -10.60
CA ASN A 160 16.05 17.69 -9.61
C ASN A 160 15.84 16.58 -8.57
N LEU A 161 14.62 16.35 -8.10
CA LEU A 161 14.30 15.25 -7.18
C LEU A 161 14.58 13.88 -7.83
N ILE A 162 14.15 13.69 -9.08
CA ILE A 162 14.39 12.43 -9.82
C ILE A 162 15.87 12.21 -10.05
N ALA A 163 16.62 13.23 -10.48
CA ALA A 163 18.06 13.12 -10.70
C ALA A 163 18.81 12.66 -9.44
N ARG A 164 18.39 13.12 -8.25
CA ARG A 164 18.96 12.69 -6.97
C ARG A 164 18.64 11.23 -6.64
N GLN A 165 17.42 10.76 -6.93
CA GLN A 165 17.06 9.36 -6.71
C GLN A 165 17.78 8.38 -7.63
N MET A 166 18.17 8.80 -8.85
CA MET A 166 18.92 7.96 -9.79
C MET A 166 20.42 7.82 -9.44
N MET A 167 20.95 8.67 -8.57
CA MET A 167 22.35 8.62 -8.13
C MET A 167 22.58 7.67 -6.94
N HIS A 168 21.52 7.08 -6.40
CA HIS A 168 21.53 6.10 -5.32
C HIS A 168 21.10 4.73 -5.85
#